data_AF-R9JMH6-F1
#
_entry.id   AF-R9JMH6-F1
#
_cell.length_a   1.000
_cell.length_b   1.000
_cell.length_c   1.000
_cell.angle_alpha   90.00
_cell.angle_beta   90.00
_cell.angle_gamma   90.00
#
_symmetry.space_group_name_H-M   'P 1'
#
loop_
_entity.id
_entity.type
_entity.pdbx_description
1 polymer ?
#
loop_
_entity_poly.entity_id
_entity_poly.type
_entity_poly.pdbx_seq_one_letter_code
_entity_poly.pdbx_strand_id
1 'polypeptide(L)' 'MANMIITSECEQCIHSIINEEDKARVKVYCSVKDKTYFWGQCIPCDYREFKKNAEKE' A
#
# COMPACT_ATOMS: atom_id res chain seq x y z
N MET A 1 -17.92 -4.81 2.46
CA MET A 1 -17.18 -5.69 3.40
C MET A 1 -15.78 -5.14 3.46
N ALA A 2 -15.28 -4.71 4.63
CA ALA A 2 -13.98 -4.05 4.72
C ALA A 2 -12.87 -5.07 4.41
N ASN A 3 -12.24 -4.94 3.24
CA ASN A 3 -11.02 -5.68 2.93
C ASN A 3 -9.88 -5.04 3.74
N MET A 4 -9.60 -5.63 4.90
CA MET A 4 -8.43 -5.27 5.69
C MET A 4 -7.22 -5.88 5.01
N ILE A 5 -6.34 -5.02 4.51
CA ILE A 5 -5.09 -5.43 3.86
C ILE A 5 -3.91 -5.03 4.73
N ILE A 6 -2.78 -5.67 4.52
CA ILE A 6 -1.53 -5.28 5.19
C ILE A 6 -0.91 -4.14 4.36
N THR A 7 -0.11 -3.27 4.99
CA THR A 7 0.70 -2.29 4.25
C THR A 7 1.57 -2.91 3.14
N SER A 8 1.91 -4.21 3.23
CA SER A 8 2.58 -4.96 2.16
C SER A 8 1.75 -5.05 0.88
N GLU A 9 0.43 -5.19 0.99
CA GLU A 9 -0.45 -5.09 -0.18
C GLU A 9 -0.55 -3.64 -0.66
N CYS A 10 -0.56 -2.67 0.26
CA CYS A 10 -0.47 -1.27 -0.17
C CYS A 10 0.80 -1.02 -0.98
N GLU A 11 1.95 -1.65 -0.69
CA GLU A 11 3.16 -1.55 -1.51
C GLU A 11 2.89 -1.77 -3.01
N GLN A 12 2.00 -2.73 -3.31
CA GLN A 12 1.69 -3.14 -4.68
C GLN A 12 0.63 -2.25 -5.33
N CYS A 13 0.06 -1.31 -4.57
CA CYS A 13 -0.99 -0.39 -5.00
C CYS A 13 -0.42 0.81 -5.78
N ILE A 14 -1.09 1.24 -6.86
CA ILE A 14 -0.70 2.43 -7.63
C ILE A 14 -0.81 3.73 -6.84
N HIS A 15 -1.70 3.77 -5.86
CA HIS A 15 -2.01 4.96 -5.06
C HIS A 15 -1.20 5.04 -3.77
N SER A 16 -0.37 4.03 -3.49
CA SER A 16 0.54 4.09 -2.36
C SER A 16 1.90 4.65 -2.80
N ILE A 17 2.52 5.35 -1.87
CA ILE A 17 3.89 5.84 -1.99
C ILE A 17 4.64 5.22 -0.83
N ILE A 18 5.53 4.29 -1.14
CA ILE A 18 6.41 3.69 -0.15
C ILE A 18 7.62 4.60 -0.02
N ASN A 19 7.92 5.02 1.20
CA ASN A 19 9.16 5.67 1.54
C ASN A 19 10.04 4.68 2.34
N GLU A 20 11.10 4.21 1.69
CA GLU A 20 12.09 3.26 2.21
C GLU A 20 13.42 3.93 2.61
N GLU A 21 13.45 5.26 2.83
CA GLU A 21 14.65 5.99 3.25
C GLU A 21 15.34 5.33 4.47
N ASP A 22 14.55 4.78 5.39
CA ASP A 22 15.02 3.97 6.52
C ASP A 22 14.59 2.51 6.32
N LYS A 23 15.55 1.61 6.04
CA LYS A 23 15.29 0.15 5.99
C LYS A 23 14.69 -0.41 7.28
N ALA A 24 14.89 0.26 8.41
CA ALA A 24 14.29 -0.11 9.70
C ALA A 24 12.86 0.42 9.90
N ARG A 25 12.44 1.43 9.12
CA ARG A 25 11.16 2.14 9.29
C ARG A 25 10.57 2.52 7.94
N VAL A 26 10.14 1.50 7.19
CA VAL A 26 9.41 1.71 5.94
C VAL A 26 8.06 2.37 6.22
N LYS A 27 7.80 3.50 5.59
CA LYS A 27 6.54 4.25 5.68
C LYS A 27 5.76 4.08 4.39
N VAL A 28 4.47 3.84 4.50
CA VAL A 28 3.56 3.70 3.36
C VAL A 28 2.54 4.83 3.43
N TYR A 29 2.66 5.79 2.54
CA TYR A 29 1.71 6.88 2.38
C TYR A 29 0.63 6.47 1.37
N CYS A 30 -0.63 6.69 1.71
CA CYS A 30 -1.76 6.42 0.83
C CYS A 30 -2.40 7.74 0.39
N SER A 31 -2.30 8.08 -0.90
CA SER A 31 -2.86 9.32 -1.44
C SER A 31 -4.39 9.35 -1.41
N VAL A 32 -5.05 8.18 -1.49
CA VAL A 32 -6.52 8.08 -1.45
C VAL A 32 -7.08 8.45 -0.07
N LYS A 33 -6.36 8.08 1.00
CA LYS A 33 -6.76 8.35 2.38
C LYS A 33 -6.02 9.54 2.98
N ASP A 34 -5.08 10.12 2.23
CA ASP A 34 -4.12 11.13 2.68
C ASP A 34 -3.49 10.78 4.03
N LYS A 35 -3.07 9.52 4.20
CA LYS A 35 -2.58 9.01 5.48
C LYS A 35 -1.34 8.17 5.33
N THR A 36 -0.40 8.39 6.25
CA THR A 36 0.84 7.61 6.35
C THR A 36 0.68 6.49 7.37
N TYR A 37 1.09 5.30 6.98
CA TYR A 37 1.09 4.09 7.78
C TYR A 37 2.51 3.53 7.88
N PHE A 38 2.77 2.73 8.90
CA PHE A 38 4.03 2.02 9.03
C PHE A 38 3.91 0.62 8.47
N TRP A 39 5.00 0.13 7.88
CA TRP A 39 5.07 -1.23 7.39
C TRP A 39 4.74 -2.26 8.47
N GLY A 40 3.91 -3.25 8.13
CA GLY A 40 3.40 -4.29 9.01
C GLY A 40 2.06 -3.95 9.69
N GLN A 41 1.50 -2.75 9.46
CA GLN A 41 0.18 -2.41 9.99
C GLN A 41 -0.96 -2.94 9.11
N CYS A 42 -2.04 -3.40 9.75
CA CYS A 42 -3.28 -3.73 9.07
C CYS A 42 -4.11 -2.47 8.84
N ILE A 43 -4.52 -2.23 7.60
CA ILE A 43 -5.27 -1.06 7.18
C ILE A 43 -6.50 -1.44 6.36
N PRO A 44 -7.67 -0.87 6.65
CA PRO A 44 -8.86 -1.11 5.84
C PRO A 44 -8.73 -0.36 4.51
N CYS A 45 -8.50 -1.08 3.42
CA CYS A 45 -8.35 -0.49 2.09
C CYS A 45 -9.37 -1.09 1.13
N ASP A 46 -10.33 -0.26 0.71
CA ASP A 46 -11.33 -0.61 -0.31
C ASP A 46 -10.83 -0.30 -1.74
N TYR A 47 -9.85 0.60 -1.86
CA TYR A 47 -9.31 1.11 -3.13
C TYR A 47 -8.02 0.38 -3.54
N ARG A 48 -8.04 -0.95 -3.40
CA ARG A 48 -6.93 -1.85 -3.76
C ARG A 48 -6.81 -1.93 -5.28
N GLU A 49 -6.17 -0.93 -5.89
CA GLU A 49 -5.75 -0.97 -7.28
C GLU A 49 -4.29 -1.39 -7.36
N PHE A 50 -4.06 -2.69 -7.46
CA PHE A 50 -2.71 -3.17 -7.70
C PHE A 50 -2.24 -2.78 -9.08
N LYS A 51 -0.94 -2.49 -9.20
CA LYS A 51 -0.26 -2.52 -10.49
C LYS A 51 -0.41 -3.93 -11.05
N LYS A 52 -1.45 -4.16 -11.84
CA LYS A 52 -1.51 -5.30 -12.76
C LYS A 52 -0.29 -5.13 -13.66
N ASN A 53 0.79 -5.85 -13.36
CA ASN A 53 1.70 -6.22 -14.42
C ASN A 53 0.82 -6.94 -15.43
N ALA A 54 0.70 -6.34 -16.61
CA ALA A 54 0.15 -6.99 -17.76
C ALA A 54 0.91 -8.31 -17.91
N GLU A 55 0.28 -9.42 -17.55
CA GLU A 55 0.53 -10.69 -18.20
C GLU A 55 0.24 -10.41 -19.68
N LYS A 56 1.30 -10.05 -20.39
CA LYS A 56 1.36 -10.15 -21.83
C LYS A 56 1.19 -11.63 -22.17
N GLU A 57 0.06 -11.90 -22.82
CA GLU A 57 -0.17 -12.88 -23.90
C GLU A 57 0.23 -14.35 -23.67
#